data_AF-A0A7K3TEF2-F1
#
_entry.id   AF-A0A7K3TEF2-F1
#
_cell.length_a   1.000
_cell.length_b   1.000
_cell.length_c   1.000
_cell.angle_alpha   90.00
_cell.angle_beta   90.00
_cell.angle_gamma   90.00
#
_symmetry.space_group_name_H-M   'P 1'
#
loop_
_entity.id
_entity.type
_entity.pdbx_description
1 polymer ?
#
loop_
_entity_poly.entity_id
_entity_poly.type
_entity_poly.pdbx_seq_one_letter_code
_entity_poly.pdbx_strand_id
1 'polypeptide(L)'
;MSAEETPAPVSVPVPADATPVRRRATFSEGALRLSRRHAENSLGIRTQNSTRRRLADESLRLIDDLTNRPMDSLYADSLLDQRHRSAFSIWATRVVVFLICVVVGVSGSVVVQRLHADPRKQQRDWYVSRIEEASDQSDQLTKELNDLRGQITALSDQVGANAADDQLTRDEMVIGGVAVEGPGVQITITNPLSASSDDGSQVRTVTDGDLQWYVSQLWGAGAEAIAVNGNRLGVQSSIRKAGQTILVDLTKIESPYVIQAIGDGAKLKAAVTATGAGGNNEQLENAGIHPQVSTQKTITLEAAESKNLSYARSVE
;
A
#
# COMPACT_ATOMS: atom_id res chain seq x y z
N MET A 1 27.24 1.34 -59.59
CA MET A 1 27.27 -0.13 -59.67
C MET A 1 28.50 -0.58 -58.92
N SER A 2 28.31 -1.03 -57.68
CA SER A 2 29.14 -1.97 -56.90
C SER A 2 28.60 -1.95 -55.47
N ALA A 3 28.19 -3.13 -55.01
CA ALA A 3 27.44 -3.36 -53.79
C ALA A 3 28.31 -3.17 -52.54
N GLU A 4 27.76 -2.51 -51.53
CA GLU A 4 28.34 -2.35 -50.20
C GLU A 4 27.94 -3.57 -49.37
N GLU A 5 28.89 -4.51 -49.20
CA GLU A 5 28.70 -5.77 -48.49
C GLU A 5 28.93 -5.54 -46.99
N THR A 6 27.85 -5.48 -46.22
CA THR A 6 27.88 -5.28 -44.76
C THR A 6 28.47 -6.53 -44.08
N PRO A 7 29.57 -6.43 -43.31
CA PRO A 7 30.13 -7.60 -42.63
C PRO A 7 29.21 -8.09 -41.52
N ALA A 8 29.00 -9.42 -41.46
CA ALA A 8 28.22 -10.06 -40.41
C ALA A 8 28.81 -9.77 -39.01
N PRO A 9 27.99 -9.57 -37.97
CA PRO A 9 28.48 -9.25 -36.65
C PRO A 9 29.31 -10.39 -36.05
N VAL A 10 30.41 -10.01 -35.38
CA VAL A 10 31.35 -10.91 -34.72
C VAL A 10 30.65 -11.68 -33.60
N SER A 11 30.61 -13.01 -33.69
CA SER A 11 30.06 -13.88 -32.66
C SER A 11 30.97 -13.91 -31.43
N VAL A 12 30.49 -13.43 -30.28
CA VAL A 12 31.20 -13.52 -29.00
C VAL A 12 31.00 -14.93 -28.42
N PRO A 13 32.07 -15.64 -27.97
CA PRO A 13 31.93 -16.93 -27.32
C PRO A 13 31.23 -16.80 -25.96
N VAL A 14 30.29 -17.70 -25.68
CA VAL A 14 29.52 -17.72 -24.42
C VAL A 14 30.41 -18.18 -23.25
N PRO A 15 30.42 -17.49 -22.10
CA PRO A 15 31.14 -17.91 -20.90
C PRO A 15 30.74 -19.32 -20.43
N ALA A 16 31.68 -20.12 -19.93
CA ALA A 16 31.45 -21.53 -19.54
C ALA A 16 30.30 -21.70 -18.53
N ASP A 17 30.09 -20.68 -17.71
CA ASP A 17 29.10 -20.58 -16.63
C ASP A 17 27.66 -20.41 -17.14
N ALA A 18 27.51 -20.03 -18.42
CA ALA A 18 26.24 -19.81 -19.11
C ALA A 18 25.98 -20.86 -20.21
N THR A 19 26.70 -21.99 -20.19
CA THR A 19 26.44 -23.09 -21.12
C THR A 19 25.07 -23.72 -20.83
N PRO A 20 24.18 -23.89 -21.82
CA PRO A 20 22.91 -24.56 -21.60
C PRO A 20 23.19 -26.00 -21.19
N VAL A 21 22.89 -26.33 -19.93
CA VAL A 21 22.94 -27.69 -19.41
C VAL A 21 22.05 -28.54 -20.29
N ARG A 22 22.64 -29.44 -21.09
CA ARG A 22 21.92 -30.50 -21.82
C ARG A 22 21.22 -31.38 -20.79
N ARG A 23 20.03 -30.98 -20.34
CA ARG A 23 19.11 -31.89 -19.67
C ARG A 23 18.74 -32.92 -20.72
N ARG A 24 19.29 -34.14 -20.56
CA ARG A 24 18.76 -35.32 -21.25
C ARG A 24 17.27 -35.32 -21.00
N ALA A 25 16.49 -35.03 -22.04
CA ALA A 25 15.09 -35.39 -22.04
C ALA A 25 15.07 -36.90 -21.80
N THR A 26 14.59 -37.30 -20.63
CA THR A 26 14.29 -38.69 -20.33
C THR A 26 13.11 -39.05 -21.21
N PHE A 27 13.41 -39.51 -22.42
CA PHE A 27 12.44 -40.15 -23.28
C PHE A 27 11.86 -41.35 -22.53
N SER A 28 10.55 -41.37 -22.42
CA SER A 28 9.77 -42.42 -21.82
C SER A 28 10.07 -43.78 -22.47
N GLU A 29 9.84 -44.87 -21.72
CA GLU A 29 9.99 -46.27 -22.15
C GLU A 29 9.18 -46.66 -23.41
N GLY A 30 8.43 -45.74 -24.03
CA GLY A 30 7.72 -45.95 -25.28
C GLY A 30 8.62 -45.99 -26.53
N ALA A 31 9.84 -45.43 -26.49
CA ALA A 31 10.73 -45.40 -27.66
C ALA A 31 11.32 -46.79 -28.02
N LEU A 32 11.33 -47.73 -27.08
CA LEU A 32 11.81 -49.10 -27.30
C LEU A 32 10.82 -50.00 -28.06
N ARG A 33 9.59 -49.52 -28.34
CA ARG A 33 8.56 -50.27 -29.08
C ARG A 33 8.36 -49.83 -30.53
N LEU A 34 9.16 -48.88 -31.02
CA LEU A 34 9.21 -48.60 -32.45
C LEU A 34 10.01 -49.71 -33.14
N SER A 35 9.28 -50.66 -33.71
CA SER A 35 9.84 -51.67 -34.59
C SER A 35 10.62 -50.99 -35.72
N ARG A 36 11.95 -51.12 -35.72
CA ARG A 36 12.78 -50.80 -36.87
C ARG A 36 12.50 -51.82 -37.97
N ARG A 37 11.47 -51.62 -38.78
CA ARG A 37 11.34 -52.38 -40.03
C ARG A 37 12.35 -51.80 -41.02
N HIS A 38 13.47 -52.51 -41.17
CA HIS A 38 14.34 -52.33 -42.32
C HIS A 38 13.56 -52.75 -43.57
N ALA A 39 13.49 -51.88 -44.57
CA ALA A 39 13.14 -52.32 -45.92
C ALA A 39 14.36 -53.07 -46.47
N GLU A 40 14.27 -54.39 -46.57
CA GLU A 40 15.27 -55.17 -47.28
C GLU A 40 15.20 -54.81 -48.77
N ASN A 41 16.23 -54.09 -49.21
CA ASN A 41 16.50 -53.83 -50.60
C ASN A 41 17.17 -55.08 -51.19
N SER A 42 16.38 -56.05 -51.68
CA SER A 42 16.93 -57.19 -52.43
C SER A 42 16.96 -56.86 -53.93
N LEU A 43 17.98 -56.09 -54.30
CA LEU A 43 18.56 -56.09 -55.64
C LEU A 43 19.18 -57.46 -55.91
N GLY A 44 18.36 -58.39 -56.40
CA GLY A 44 18.77 -59.71 -56.85
C GLY A 44 18.23 -59.97 -58.26
N ILE A 45 18.95 -59.46 -59.26
CA ILE A 45 18.70 -59.70 -60.68
C ILE A 45 18.70 -61.21 -60.93
N ARG A 46 17.53 -61.78 -61.25
CA ARG A 46 17.43 -63.06 -61.95
C ARG A 46 16.66 -62.85 -63.24
N THR A 47 17.42 -62.93 -64.32
CA THR A 47 16.99 -62.85 -65.72
C THR A 47 15.92 -63.87 -66.05
N GLN A 48 14.73 -63.41 -66.46
CA GLN A 48 13.94 -64.07 -67.49
C GLN A 48 13.31 -63.04 -68.42
N ASN A 49 13.70 -63.16 -69.69
CA ASN A 49 13.11 -62.45 -70.82
C ASN A 49 11.62 -62.79 -70.94
N SER A 50 10.77 -61.76 -70.91
CA SER A 50 9.44 -61.81 -71.51
C SER A 50 9.01 -60.40 -71.87
N THR A 51 9.29 -60.01 -73.10
CA THR A 51 8.62 -58.92 -73.80
C THR A 51 7.15 -59.30 -74.02
N ARG A 52 6.21 -58.73 -73.24
CA ARG A 52 4.80 -58.56 -73.65
C ARG A 52 4.09 -57.47 -72.84
N ARG A 53 3.85 -56.35 -73.53
CA ARG A 53 2.74 -55.38 -73.45
C ARG A 53 1.84 -55.34 -72.18
N ARG A 54 1.82 -54.15 -71.56
CA ARG A 54 0.65 -53.30 -71.17
C ARG A 54 -0.36 -53.89 -70.17
N LEU A 55 -0.39 -53.36 -68.93
CA LEU A 55 -1.24 -52.23 -68.51
C LEU A 55 -2.77 -52.48 -68.63
N ALA A 56 -3.28 -53.65 -68.25
CA ALA A 56 -4.72 -53.94 -68.28
C ALA A 56 -5.30 -54.62 -67.01
N ASP A 57 -4.50 -54.86 -65.95
CA ASP A 57 -4.98 -55.66 -64.82
C ASP A 57 -5.28 -54.88 -63.53
N GLU A 58 -4.95 -53.58 -63.43
CA GLU A 58 -5.28 -52.82 -62.21
C GLU A 58 -6.77 -52.49 -62.09
N SER A 59 -7.42 -52.12 -63.19
CA SER A 59 -8.87 -51.86 -63.18
C SER A 59 -9.69 -53.15 -63.01
N LEU A 60 -9.23 -54.26 -63.59
CA LEU A 60 -9.84 -55.57 -63.40
C LEU A 60 -9.64 -56.09 -61.96
N ARG A 61 -8.48 -55.83 -61.35
CA ARG A 61 -8.26 -56.11 -59.92
C ARG A 61 -9.17 -55.29 -59.02
N LEU A 62 -9.35 -54.00 -59.30
CA LEU A 62 -10.25 -53.15 -58.50
C LEU A 62 -11.70 -53.61 -58.61
N ILE A 63 -12.13 -54.01 -59.81
CA ILE A 63 -13.46 -54.56 -60.02
C ILE A 63 -13.60 -55.92 -59.33
N ASP A 64 -12.60 -56.80 -59.42
CA ASP A 64 -12.61 -58.09 -58.70
C ASP A 64 -12.63 -57.89 -57.18
N ASP A 65 -11.86 -56.93 -56.64
CA ASP A 65 -11.87 -56.59 -55.21
C ASP A 65 -13.21 -55.99 -54.77
N LEU A 66 -13.82 -55.11 -55.57
CA LEU A 66 -15.16 -54.56 -55.29
C LEU A 66 -16.28 -55.60 -55.40
N THR A 67 -16.13 -56.58 -56.29
CA THR A 67 -17.17 -57.58 -56.56
C THR A 67 -17.08 -58.76 -55.61
N ASN A 68 -15.87 -59.19 -55.25
CA ASN A 68 -15.62 -60.39 -54.44
C ASN A 68 -15.14 -60.11 -53.01
N ARG A 69 -14.71 -58.88 -52.68
CA ARG A 69 -14.23 -58.46 -51.35
C ARG A 69 -14.76 -57.07 -50.96
N PRO A 70 -16.07 -56.91 -50.73
CA PRO A 70 -16.69 -55.60 -50.47
C PRO A 70 -16.30 -54.95 -49.13
N MET A 71 -15.50 -55.62 -48.28
CA MET A 71 -15.10 -55.10 -46.97
C MET A 71 -13.64 -54.65 -46.98
N ASP A 72 -13.46 -53.35 -46.81
CA ASP A 72 -12.17 -52.66 -46.80
C ASP A 72 -11.18 -53.26 -45.79
N SER A 73 -9.90 -53.36 -46.14
CA SER A 73 -8.86 -53.93 -45.25
C SER A 73 -8.70 -53.14 -43.93
N LEU A 74 -9.00 -51.84 -43.96
CA LEU A 74 -9.03 -50.98 -42.77
C LEU A 74 -10.24 -51.27 -41.85
N TYR A 75 -11.33 -51.80 -42.39
CA TYR A 75 -12.50 -52.18 -41.60
C TYR A 75 -12.21 -53.47 -40.81
N ALA A 76 -11.49 -54.42 -41.41
CA ALA A 76 -11.04 -55.63 -40.72
C ALA A 76 -10.08 -55.33 -39.55
N ASP A 77 -9.21 -54.32 -39.68
CA ASP A 77 -8.28 -53.90 -38.63
C ASP A 77 -8.99 -53.32 -37.39
N SER A 78 -10.12 -52.64 -37.58
CA SER A 78 -10.94 -52.09 -36.48
C SER A 78 -11.69 -53.15 -35.67
N LEU A 79 -11.93 -54.33 -36.25
CA LEU A 79 -12.57 -55.46 -35.58
C LEU A 79 -11.56 -56.37 -34.85
N LEU A 80 -10.26 -56.23 -35.12
CA LEU A 80 -9.19 -57.05 -34.54
C LEU A 80 -8.64 -56.51 -33.21
N ASP A 81 -8.99 -55.29 -32.78
CA ASP A 81 -8.57 -54.75 -31.48
C ASP A 81 -9.71 -54.71 -30.45
N GLN A 82 -10.43 -55.83 -30.29
CA GLN A 82 -11.09 -56.10 -29.01
C GLN A 82 -10.06 -56.61 -28.01
N ARG A 83 -9.13 -55.74 -27.61
CA ARG A 83 -8.30 -56.01 -26.43
C ARG A 83 -9.23 -56.17 -25.24
N HIS A 84 -9.36 -57.40 -24.75
CA HIS A 84 -9.97 -57.70 -23.46
C HIS A 84 -9.21 -56.91 -22.38
N ARG A 85 -9.71 -55.71 -22.05
CA ARG A 85 -9.28 -54.99 -20.87
C ARG A 85 -9.80 -55.78 -19.69
N SER A 86 -8.90 -56.51 -19.03
CA SER A 86 -9.20 -57.20 -17.78
C SER A 86 -9.87 -56.22 -16.82
N ALA A 87 -10.92 -56.66 -16.11
CA ALA A 87 -11.59 -55.87 -15.09
C ALA A 87 -10.60 -55.28 -14.07
N PHE A 88 -9.48 -55.98 -13.85
CA PHE A 88 -8.37 -55.52 -13.03
C PHE A 88 -7.68 -54.27 -13.58
N SER A 89 -7.46 -54.16 -14.90
CA SER A 89 -6.85 -52.98 -15.53
C SER A 89 -7.76 -51.75 -15.44
N ILE A 90 -9.08 -51.94 -15.55
CA ILE A 90 -10.06 -50.86 -15.40
C ILE A 90 -10.08 -50.37 -13.95
N TRP A 91 -10.08 -51.30 -12.98
CA TRP A 91 -10.05 -50.96 -11.57
C TRP A 91 -8.73 -50.29 -11.15
N ALA A 92 -7.59 -50.80 -11.62
CA ALA A 92 -6.28 -50.20 -11.37
C ALA A 92 -6.18 -48.77 -11.91
N THR A 93 -6.71 -48.51 -13.12
CA THR A 93 -6.73 -47.16 -13.70
C THR A 93 -7.58 -46.19 -12.87
N ARG A 94 -8.73 -46.66 -12.35
CA ARG A 94 -9.59 -45.85 -11.46
C ARG A 94 -8.90 -45.51 -10.13
N VAL A 95 -8.18 -46.45 -9.54
CA VAL A 95 -7.40 -46.22 -8.30
C VAL A 95 -6.32 -45.17 -8.52
N VAL A 96 -5.58 -45.25 -9.64
CA VAL A 96 -4.54 -44.28 -9.99
C VAL A 96 -5.11 -42.88 -10.18
N VAL A 97 -6.22 -42.75 -10.92
CA VAL A 97 -6.88 -41.45 -11.13
C VAL A 97 -7.38 -40.86 -9.80
N PHE A 98 -7.94 -41.69 -8.92
CA PHE A 98 -8.37 -41.25 -7.59
C PHE A 98 -7.20 -40.72 -6.76
N LEU A 99 -6.06 -41.43 -6.74
CA LEU A 99 -4.86 -40.99 -6.02
C LEU A 99 -4.32 -39.66 -6.55
N ILE A 100 -4.28 -39.47 -7.87
CA ILE A 100 -3.86 -38.20 -8.47
C ILE A 100 -4.81 -37.07 -8.06
N CYS A 101 -6.12 -37.33 -8.06
CA CYS A 101 -7.12 -36.33 -7.68
C CYS A 101 -6.97 -35.91 -6.20
N VAL A 102 -6.68 -36.87 -5.30
CA VAL A 102 -6.42 -36.60 -3.88
C VAL A 102 -5.16 -35.76 -3.70
N VAL A 103 -4.06 -36.10 -4.40
CA VAL A 103 -2.81 -35.33 -4.31
C VAL A 103 -3.01 -33.89 -4.80
N VAL A 104 -3.71 -33.71 -5.93
CA VAL A 104 -4.03 -32.38 -6.46
C VAL A 104 -4.92 -31.61 -5.48
N GLY A 105 -5.97 -32.23 -4.93
CA GLY A 105 -6.85 -31.62 -3.95
C GLY A 105 -6.14 -31.17 -2.67
N VAL A 106 -5.26 -32.00 -2.12
CA VAL A 106 -4.44 -31.66 -0.94
C VAL A 106 -3.47 -30.52 -1.27
N SER A 107 -2.80 -30.58 -2.42
CA SER A 107 -1.89 -29.51 -2.84
C SER A 107 -2.61 -28.18 -3.03
N GLY A 108 -3.79 -28.19 -3.65
CA GLY A 108 -4.64 -27.02 -3.82
C GLY A 108 -5.12 -26.44 -2.48
N SER A 109 -5.51 -27.31 -1.55
CA SER A 109 -5.91 -26.90 -0.19
C SER A 109 -4.78 -26.22 0.57
N VAL A 110 -3.55 -26.74 0.48
CA VAL A 110 -2.36 -26.12 1.10
C VAL A 110 -2.07 -24.74 0.47
N VAL A 111 -2.21 -24.61 -0.84
CA VAL A 111 -2.04 -23.32 -1.53
C VAL A 111 -3.12 -22.33 -1.09
N VAL A 112 -4.39 -22.73 -1.05
CA VAL A 112 -5.51 -21.87 -0.62
C VAL A 112 -5.36 -21.44 0.84
N GLN A 113 -4.92 -22.35 1.73
CA GLN A 113 -4.63 -22.02 3.13
C GLN A 113 -3.48 -21.02 3.24
N ARG A 114 -2.43 -21.14 2.42
CA ARG A 114 -1.32 -20.18 2.40
C ARG A 114 -1.71 -18.83 1.80
N LEU A 115 -2.65 -18.77 0.85
CA LEU A 115 -3.19 -17.50 0.34
C LEU A 115 -4.13 -16.82 1.35
N HIS A 116 -4.85 -17.59 2.17
CA HIS A 116 -5.73 -17.06 3.23
C HIS A 116 -4.99 -16.77 4.56
N ALA A 117 -3.79 -17.33 4.75
CA ALA A 117 -2.90 -16.98 5.85
C ALA A 117 -2.27 -15.60 5.58
N ASP A 118 -3.02 -14.57 5.95
CA ASP A 118 -2.76 -13.14 5.78
C ASP A 118 -1.31 -12.73 6.18
N PRO A 119 -0.37 -12.54 5.22
CA PRO A 119 1.02 -12.15 5.52
C PRO A 119 1.14 -10.73 6.11
N ARG A 120 0.03 -10.00 6.16
CA ARG A 120 -0.03 -8.57 6.48
C ARG A 120 -0.08 -8.27 7.97
N LYS A 121 -0.41 -9.24 8.83
CA LYS A 121 -0.52 -8.97 10.28
C LYS A 121 0.86 -8.84 10.95
N GLN A 122 1.76 -9.80 10.74
CA GLN A 122 3.07 -9.79 11.40
C GLN A 122 3.97 -8.63 10.97
N GLN A 123 3.92 -8.21 9.71
CA GLN A 123 4.66 -7.02 9.27
C GLN A 123 4.07 -5.73 9.86
N ARG A 124 2.74 -5.64 9.96
CA ARG A 124 2.07 -4.44 10.47
C ARG A 124 2.29 -4.25 11.96
N ASP A 125 2.31 -5.32 12.75
CA ASP A 125 2.59 -5.26 14.18
C ASP A 125 4.03 -4.77 14.47
N TRP A 126 5.00 -5.16 13.62
CA TRP A 126 6.38 -4.67 13.73
C TRP A 126 6.52 -3.18 13.34
N TYR A 127 5.83 -2.72 12.30
CA TYR A 127 5.83 -1.29 11.95
C TYR A 127 5.08 -0.44 12.98
N VAL A 128 3.96 -0.94 13.52
CA VAL A 128 3.19 -0.24 14.56
C VAL A 128 4.03 -0.09 15.83
N SER A 129 4.65 -1.17 16.31
CA SER A 129 5.52 -1.10 17.49
C SER A 129 6.73 -0.17 17.29
N ARG A 130 7.30 -0.11 16.08
CA ARG A 130 8.39 0.83 15.76
C ARG A 130 7.92 2.29 15.77
N ILE A 131 6.69 2.56 15.33
CA ILE A 131 6.10 3.90 15.33
C ILE A 131 5.75 4.32 16.76
N GLU A 132 5.19 3.41 17.56
CA GLU A 132 4.90 3.64 18.98
C GLU A 132 6.18 3.94 19.75
N GLU A 133 7.23 3.13 19.59
CA GLU A 133 8.53 3.37 20.25
C GLU A 133 9.15 4.72 19.85
N ALA A 134 9.05 5.11 18.58
CA ALA A 134 9.53 6.41 18.12
C ALA A 134 8.69 7.58 18.66
N SER A 135 7.37 7.40 18.77
CA SER A 135 6.46 8.39 19.37
C SER A 135 6.76 8.57 20.85
N ASP A 136 6.93 7.48 21.59
CA ASP A 136 7.25 7.51 23.02
C ASP A 136 8.60 8.19 23.28
N GLN A 137 9.60 7.93 22.44
CA GLN A 137 10.89 8.64 22.50
C GLN A 137 10.70 10.13 22.26
N SER A 138 9.94 10.52 21.23
CA SER A 138 9.66 11.93 20.96
C SER A 138 8.99 12.61 22.16
N ASP A 139 7.96 11.98 22.75
CA ASP A 139 7.23 12.52 23.90
C ASP A 139 8.13 12.65 25.14
N GLN A 140 9.03 11.69 25.37
CA GLN A 140 10.02 11.75 26.45
C GLN A 140 11.00 12.91 26.25
N LEU A 141 11.55 13.06 25.05
CA LEU A 141 12.44 14.18 24.73
C LEU A 141 11.72 15.52 24.84
N THR A 142 10.47 15.63 24.41
CA THR A 142 9.66 16.85 24.58
C THR A 142 9.47 17.18 26.06
N LYS A 143 9.15 16.19 26.90
CA LYS A 143 9.03 16.39 28.36
C LYS A 143 10.35 16.83 28.98
N GLU A 144 11.45 16.19 28.63
CA GLU A 144 12.78 16.54 29.15
C GLU A 144 13.19 17.95 28.71
N LEU A 145 12.88 18.34 27.46
CA LEU A 145 13.13 19.68 26.95
C LEU A 145 12.29 20.73 27.69
N ASN A 146 11.02 20.44 27.98
CA ASN A 146 10.16 21.32 28.76
C ASN A 146 10.63 21.45 30.22
N ASP A 147 11.06 20.34 30.83
CA ASP A 147 11.60 20.35 32.19
C ASP A 147 12.92 21.14 32.26
N LEU A 148 13.83 20.89 31.32
CA LEU A 148 15.10 21.60 31.25
C LEU A 148 14.90 23.10 30.99
N ARG A 149 13.91 23.47 30.18
CA ARG A 149 13.49 24.87 30.05
C ARG A 149 12.94 25.44 31.35
N GLY A 150 12.08 24.73 32.06
CA GLY A 150 11.58 25.15 33.36
C GLY A 150 12.72 25.38 34.35
N GLN A 151 13.74 24.51 34.34
CA GLN A 151 14.96 24.67 35.14
C GLN A 151 15.79 25.89 34.69
N ILE A 152 15.94 26.12 33.38
CA ILE A 152 16.62 27.32 32.85
C ILE A 152 15.87 28.59 33.24
N THR A 153 14.54 28.63 33.13
CA THR A 153 13.72 29.77 33.57
C THR A 153 13.90 30.01 35.06
N ALA A 154 13.80 28.97 35.89
CA ALA A 154 13.99 29.09 37.34
C ALA A 154 15.40 29.56 37.71
N LEU A 155 16.43 29.07 37.02
CA LEU A 155 17.81 29.48 37.26
C LEU A 155 18.08 30.90 36.73
N SER A 156 17.47 31.27 35.60
CA SER A 156 17.50 32.62 35.04
C SER A 156 16.81 33.62 35.95
N ASP A 157 15.69 33.25 36.58
CA ASP A 157 15.01 34.07 37.60
C ASP A 157 15.88 34.24 38.85
N GLN A 158 16.66 33.21 39.21
CA GLN A 158 17.53 33.22 40.38
C GLN A 158 18.84 34.01 40.16
N VAL A 159 19.35 34.04 38.92
CA VAL A 159 20.58 34.75 38.52
C VAL A 159 20.25 36.18 38.00
N GLY A 160 19.07 36.37 37.42
CA GLY A 160 18.63 37.53 36.64
C GLY A 160 17.93 38.63 37.42
N ALA A 161 17.90 38.57 38.76
CA ALA A 161 17.37 39.65 39.60
C ALA A 161 18.09 41.01 39.44
N ASN A 162 19.10 41.13 38.55
CA ASN A 162 19.84 42.36 38.31
C ASN A 162 19.91 42.86 36.85
N ALA A 163 19.36 42.17 35.85
CA ALA A 163 19.16 42.70 34.48
C ALA A 163 18.66 41.59 33.52
N ALA A 164 17.46 41.04 33.73
CA ALA A 164 16.75 40.50 32.58
C ALA A 164 16.47 41.70 31.66
N ASP A 165 17.13 41.75 30.50
CA ASP A 165 16.86 42.77 29.50
C ASP A 165 15.38 42.65 29.13
N ASP A 166 14.56 43.64 29.50
CA ASP A 166 13.12 43.63 29.24
C ASP A 166 12.81 43.35 27.76
N GLN A 167 13.77 43.60 26.86
CA GLN A 167 13.67 43.25 25.45
C GLN A 167 13.69 41.73 25.21
N LEU A 168 14.60 40.99 25.84
CA LEU A 168 14.70 39.53 25.71
C LEU A 168 13.41 38.84 26.18
N THR A 169 12.88 39.22 27.35
CA THR A 169 11.62 38.65 27.85
C THR A 169 10.45 38.97 26.91
N ARG A 170 10.41 40.18 26.35
CA ARG A 170 9.39 40.57 25.36
C ARG A 170 9.50 39.75 24.08
N ASP A 171 10.70 39.56 23.56
CA ASP A 171 10.95 38.76 22.36
C ASP A 171 10.57 37.29 22.60
N GLU A 172 10.93 36.73 23.75
CA GLU A 172 10.55 35.37 24.16
C GLU A 172 9.02 35.21 24.26
N MET A 173 8.31 36.20 24.82
CA MET A 173 6.85 36.17 24.86
C MET A 173 6.23 36.17 23.45
N VAL A 174 6.75 36.98 22.53
CA VAL A 174 6.26 37.11 21.15
C VAL A 174 6.50 35.85 20.32
N ILE A 175 7.70 35.24 20.42
CA ILE A 175 8.00 33.99 19.69
C ILE A 175 7.35 32.76 20.31
N GLY A 176 6.81 32.91 21.52
CA GLY A 176 6.13 31.87 22.27
C GLY A 176 7.04 31.04 23.18
N GLY A 177 8.27 31.49 23.46
CA GLY A 177 9.29 30.73 24.19
C GLY A 177 9.09 30.61 25.70
N VAL A 178 8.23 31.44 26.29
CA VAL A 178 7.91 31.42 27.74
C VAL A 178 6.42 31.24 27.98
N ALA A 179 6.03 30.66 29.12
CA ALA A 179 4.63 30.59 29.50
C ALA A 179 4.06 32.00 29.74
N VAL A 180 2.79 32.20 29.39
CA VAL A 180 2.09 33.50 29.50
C VAL A 180 0.73 33.31 30.14
N GLU A 181 0.28 34.31 30.90
CA GLU A 181 -1.02 34.31 31.57
C GLU A 181 -1.76 35.62 31.29
N GLY A 182 -3.06 35.53 31.00
CA GLY A 182 -3.88 36.71 30.81
C GLY A 182 -5.37 36.42 30.59
N PRO A 183 -6.22 37.46 30.51
CA PRO A 183 -7.61 37.31 30.14
C PRO A 183 -7.76 36.87 28.69
N GLY A 184 -8.89 36.28 28.34
CA GLY A 184 -9.05 35.76 26.99
C GLY A 184 -10.36 35.06 26.69
N VAL A 185 -10.34 34.21 25.67
CA VAL A 185 -11.49 33.40 25.25
C VAL A 185 -11.08 31.93 25.11
N GLN A 186 -11.99 31.04 25.48
CA GLN A 186 -11.90 29.61 25.25
C GLN A 186 -13.07 29.17 24.36
N ILE A 187 -12.73 28.52 23.25
CA ILE A 187 -13.66 27.98 22.26
C ILE A 187 -13.57 26.46 22.31
N THR A 188 -14.69 25.78 22.55
CA THR A 188 -14.77 24.32 22.54
C THR A 188 -15.64 23.86 21.39
N ILE A 189 -15.09 23.00 20.53
CA ILE A 189 -15.77 22.47 19.34
C ILE A 189 -15.77 20.95 19.42
N THR A 190 -16.97 20.36 19.44
CA THR A 190 -17.14 18.92 19.60
C THR A 190 -17.69 18.34 18.30
N ASN A 191 -17.07 17.25 17.83
CA ASN A 191 -17.60 16.49 16.71
C ASN A 191 -18.98 15.91 17.05
N PRO A 192 -19.89 15.80 16.08
CA PRO A 192 -21.17 15.18 16.32
C PRO A 192 -20.97 13.70 16.63
N LEU A 193 -21.76 13.17 17.57
CA LEU A 193 -21.81 11.74 17.82
C LEU A 193 -22.24 11.05 16.52
N SER A 194 -21.44 10.10 16.04
CA SER A 194 -21.69 9.39 14.79
C SER A 194 -22.99 8.58 14.89
N ALA A 195 -24.13 9.21 14.57
CA ALA A 195 -25.30 8.48 14.10
C ALA A 195 -25.08 8.28 12.61
N SER A 196 -24.71 7.07 12.19
CA SER A 196 -24.75 6.68 10.79
C SER A 196 -26.09 7.14 10.23
N SER A 197 -26.06 8.17 9.38
CA SER A 197 -27.24 8.58 8.65
C SER A 197 -27.56 7.43 7.71
N ASP A 198 -28.77 6.90 7.78
CA ASP A 198 -29.25 5.72 7.04
C ASP A 198 -29.14 5.88 5.50
N ASP A 199 -28.83 7.09 5.05
CA ASP A 199 -28.67 7.53 3.66
C ASP A 199 -27.21 7.47 3.13
N GLY A 200 -26.27 6.91 3.90
CA GLY A 200 -24.86 6.79 3.47
C GLY A 200 -24.08 8.11 3.39
N SER A 201 -24.71 9.23 3.78
CA SER A 201 -24.07 10.54 3.90
C SER A 201 -23.04 10.55 5.03
N GLN A 202 -21.80 10.94 4.72
CA GLN A 202 -20.74 11.10 5.73
C GLN A 202 -21.07 12.31 6.62
N VAL A 203 -21.20 12.09 7.92
CA VAL A 203 -21.41 13.17 8.89
C VAL A 203 -20.21 14.11 8.86
N ARG A 204 -20.44 15.40 8.59
CA ARG A 204 -19.36 16.41 8.60
C ARG A 204 -18.73 16.44 9.99
N THR A 205 -17.40 16.34 9.99
CA THR A 205 -16.56 16.38 11.18
C THR A 205 -15.72 17.65 11.11
N VAL A 206 -15.28 18.19 12.26
CA VAL A 206 -14.36 19.32 12.30
C VAL A 206 -13.08 18.98 11.54
N THR A 207 -12.65 19.91 10.70
CA THR A 207 -11.45 19.83 9.86
C THR A 207 -10.35 20.74 10.38
N ASP A 208 -9.13 20.54 9.90
CA ASP A 208 -8.00 21.43 10.15
C ASP A 208 -8.28 22.84 9.63
N GLY A 209 -8.96 22.97 8.48
CA GLY A 209 -9.40 24.26 7.94
C GLY A 209 -10.35 25.02 8.87
N ASP A 210 -11.26 24.33 9.55
CA ASP A 210 -12.17 24.97 10.52
C ASP A 210 -11.37 25.55 11.70
N LEU A 211 -10.38 24.81 12.22
CA LEU A 211 -9.51 25.29 13.31
C LEU A 211 -8.61 26.45 12.86
N GLN A 212 -8.00 26.35 11.67
CA GLN A 212 -7.21 27.43 11.06
C GLN A 212 -8.03 28.71 10.91
N TRP A 213 -9.31 28.59 10.53
CA TRP A 213 -10.20 29.73 10.43
C TRP A 213 -10.34 30.44 11.79
N TYR A 214 -10.64 29.73 12.88
CA TYR A 214 -10.74 30.35 14.22
C TYR A 214 -9.43 31.03 14.63
N VAL A 215 -8.30 30.35 14.44
CA VAL A 215 -6.98 30.89 14.75
C VAL A 215 -6.73 32.19 13.97
N SER A 216 -7.07 32.21 12.68
CA SER A 216 -6.92 33.40 11.85
C SER A 216 -7.79 34.58 12.33
N GLN A 217 -9.03 34.31 12.75
CA GLN A 217 -9.93 35.35 13.27
C GLN A 217 -9.43 35.91 14.60
N LEU A 218 -8.92 35.04 15.48
CA LEU A 218 -8.37 35.44 16.77
C LEU A 218 -7.12 36.31 16.59
N TRP A 219 -6.19 35.93 15.71
CA TRP A 219 -5.05 36.80 15.38
C TRP A 219 -5.49 38.13 14.77
N GLY A 220 -6.44 38.09 13.82
CA GLY A 220 -6.99 39.31 13.21
C GLY A 220 -7.69 40.24 14.21
N ALA A 221 -8.22 39.68 15.31
CA ALA A 221 -8.85 40.42 16.40
C ALA A 221 -7.88 40.91 17.49
N GLY A 222 -6.58 40.63 17.33
CA GLY A 222 -5.54 41.07 18.27
C GLY A 222 -5.30 40.12 19.44
N ALA A 223 -5.48 38.81 19.25
CA ALA A 223 -4.96 37.84 20.21
C ALA A 223 -3.44 37.99 20.36
N GLU A 224 -2.93 37.87 21.58
CA GLU A 224 -1.50 37.98 21.89
C GLU A 224 -0.84 36.59 21.96
N ALA A 225 -1.59 35.57 22.34
CA ALA A 225 -1.17 34.19 22.36
C ALA A 225 -2.35 33.26 22.11
N ILE A 226 -2.12 32.16 21.39
CA ILE A 226 -3.15 31.16 21.07
C ILE A 226 -2.59 29.76 21.31
N ALA A 227 -3.40 28.87 21.87
CA ALA A 227 -3.13 27.44 21.96
C ALA A 227 -4.30 26.61 21.45
N VAL A 228 -3.99 25.44 20.86
CA VAL A 228 -4.98 24.47 20.39
C VAL A 228 -4.73 23.14 21.11
N ASN A 229 -5.72 22.69 21.88
CA ASN A 229 -5.65 21.52 22.76
C ASN A 229 -4.40 21.54 23.67
N GLY A 230 -4.05 22.72 24.20
CA GLY A 230 -2.88 22.92 25.07
C GLY A 230 -1.56 23.13 24.32
N ASN A 231 -1.49 22.92 23.01
CA ASN A 231 -0.29 23.21 22.21
C ASN A 231 -0.26 24.68 21.84
N ARG A 232 0.66 25.46 22.43
CA ARG A 232 0.81 26.88 22.11
C ARG A 232 1.38 27.05 20.70
N LEU A 233 0.70 27.90 19.92
CA LEU A 233 1.11 28.22 18.57
C LEU A 233 2.26 29.23 18.61
N GLY A 234 3.42 28.83 18.11
CA GLY A 234 4.56 29.71 17.84
C GLY A 234 4.62 30.15 16.37
N VAL A 235 5.66 30.90 16.03
CA VAL A 235 5.88 31.46 14.67
C VAL A 235 5.96 30.38 13.59
N GLN A 236 6.44 29.19 13.95
CA GLN A 236 6.61 28.05 13.04
C GLN A 236 5.58 26.94 13.24
N SER A 237 4.51 27.23 13.99
CA SER A 237 3.47 26.24 14.25
C SER A 237 2.60 25.98 13.03
N SER A 238 2.12 24.75 12.90
CA SER A 238 1.27 24.32 11.79
C SER A 238 0.06 23.55 12.30
N ILE A 239 -1.10 23.76 11.67
CA ILE A 239 -2.30 22.96 11.90
C ILE A 239 -2.59 22.24 10.59
N ARG A 240 -2.57 20.91 10.57
CA ARG A 240 -2.77 20.13 9.33
C ARG A 240 -3.46 18.81 9.58
N LYS A 241 -4.20 18.33 8.60
CA LYS A 241 -4.76 16.98 8.60
C LYS A 241 -3.74 15.93 8.15
N ALA A 242 -3.65 14.83 8.89
CA ALA A 242 -2.93 13.61 8.52
C ALA A 242 -3.88 12.41 8.60
N GLY A 243 -4.32 11.90 7.45
CA GLY A 243 -5.32 10.85 7.38
C GLY A 243 -6.68 11.31 7.91
N GLN A 244 -7.14 10.74 9.02
CA GLN A 244 -8.40 11.13 9.70
C GLN A 244 -8.18 12.02 10.94
N THR A 245 -6.93 12.39 11.22
CA THR A 245 -6.54 13.08 12.44
C THR A 245 -6.01 14.47 12.11
N ILE A 246 -6.22 15.43 13.02
CA ILE A 246 -5.60 16.76 12.95
C ILE A 246 -4.34 16.76 13.81
N LEU A 247 -3.27 17.33 13.26
CA LEU A 247 -2.00 17.56 13.93
C LEU A 247 -1.84 19.07 14.18
N VAL A 248 -1.44 19.42 15.40
CA VAL A 248 -0.85 20.72 15.72
C VAL A 248 0.64 20.47 15.88
N ASP A 249 1.42 20.96 14.93
CA ASP A 249 2.83 20.61 14.73
C ASP A 249 3.06 19.11 14.54
N LEU A 250 3.51 18.42 15.59
CA LEU A 250 3.69 16.98 15.61
C LEU A 250 2.68 16.28 16.54
N THR A 251 1.94 17.06 17.34
CA THR A 251 1.00 16.56 18.33
C THR A 251 -0.34 16.26 17.68
N LYS A 252 -0.79 15.02 17.82
CA LYS A 252 -2.13 14.58 17.45
C LYS A 252 -3.17 15.17 18.40
N ILE A 253 -4.19 15.80 17.83
CA ILE A 253 -5.34 16.34 18.58
C ILE A 253 -6.64 15.66 18.15
N GLU A 254 -7.56 15.51 19.09
CA GLU A 254 -8.87 14.88 18.89
C GLU A 254 -9.99 15.73 19.50
N SER A 255 -11.23 15.46 19.07
CA SER A 255 -12.42 16.10 19.61
C SER A 255 -12.66 15.68 21.08
N PRO A 256 -13.06 16.58 21.98
CA PRO A 256 -13.37 18.00 21.74
C PRO A 256 -12.13 18.86 21.52
N TYR A 257 -12.19 19.73 20.51
CA TYR A 257 -11.13 20.67 20.19
C TYR A 257 -11.29 21.93 21.04
N VAL A 258 -10.24 22.31 21.75
CA VAL A 258 -10.23 23.46 22.66
C VAL A 258 -9.22 24.49 22.14
N ILE A 259 -9.70 25.65 21.72
CA ILE A 259 -8.87 26.77 21.32
C ILE A 259 -8.90 27.79 22.45
N GLN A 260 -7.73 28.16 22.97
CA GLN A 260 -7.57 29.17 23.99
C GLN A 260 -6.78 30.34 23.40
N ALA A 261 -7.23 31.56 23.64
CA ALA A 261 -6.54 32.76 23.20
C ALA A 261 -6.54 33.83 24.26
N ILE A 262 -5.37 34.43 24.50
CA ILE A 262 -5.17 35.55 25.41
C ILE A 262 -5.34 36.87 24.64
N GLY A 263 -6.06 37.81 25.23
CA GLY A 263 -6.33 39.15 24.68
C GLY A 263 -7.62 39.74 25.21
N ASP A 264 -8.15 40.76 24.53
CA ASP A 264 -9.45 41.36 24.88
C ASP A 264 -10.59 40.38 24.59
N GLY A 265 -11.04 39.66 25.63
CA GLY A 265 -12.04 38.61 25.50
C GLY A 265 -13.35 39.04 24.82
N ALA A 266 -13.74 40.31 24.92
CA ALA A 266 -14.94 40.82 24.25
C ALA A 266 -14.72 40.94 22.74
N LYS A 267 -13.57 41.49 22.31
CA LYS A 267 -13.19 41.58 20.90
C LYS A 267 -12.95 40.20 20.28
N LEU A 268 -12.23 39.33 20.98
CA LEU A 268 -11.95 37.97 20.54
C LEU A 268 -13.24 37.17 20.35
N LYS A 269 -14.14 37.22 21.34
CA LYS A 269 -15.46 36.59 21.24
C LYS A 269 -16.24 37.14 20.05
N ALA A 270 -16.33 38.47 19.92
CA ALA A 270 -17.04 39.10 18.82
C ALA A 270 -16.52 38.64 17.46
N ALA A 271 -15.20 38.57 17.27
CA ALA A 271 -14.58 38.15 16.01
C ALA A 271 -14.92 36.71 15.61
N VAL A 272 -14.93 35.78 16.57
CA VAL A 272 -15.25 34.37 16.29
C VAL A 272 -16.75 34.10 16.24
N THR A 273 -17.59 34.96 16.82
CA THR A 273 -19.06 34.86 16.76
C THR A 273 -19.70 35.66 15.64
N ALA A 274 -18.98 36.58 15.00
CA ALA A 274 -19.52 37.48 13.98
C ALA A 274 -20.07 36.68 12.80
N THR A 275 -21.40 36.59 12.74
CA THR A 275 -22.16 35.91 11.70
C THR A 275 -22.15 36.74 10.42
N GLY A 276 -21.13 36.56 9.57
CA GLY A 276 -21.27 36.85 8.14
C GLY A 276 -22.02 35.69 7.48
N ALA A 277 -22.99 35.99 6.60
CA ALA A 277 -23.68 34.96 5.81
C ALA A 277 -22.64 34.10 5.07
N GLY A 278 -22.61 32.78 5.33
CA GLY A 278 -21.62 31.85 4.79
C GLY A 278 -20.36 31.63 5.66
N GLY A 279 -20.32 32.19 6.87
CA GLY A 279 -19.21 32.01 7.82
C GLY A 279 -19.07 30.58 8.34
N ASN A 280 -17.90 30.27 8.91
CA ASN A 280 -17.56 28.91 9.36
C ASN A 280 -18.54 28.36 10.41
N ASN A 281 -19.02 29.21 11.33
CA ASN A 281 -19.99 28.82 12.36
C ASN A 281 -21.31 28.31 11.76
N GLU A 282 -21.84 28.99 10.74
CA GLU A 282 -23.10 28.58 10.09
C GLU A 282 -22.93 27.21 9.41
N GLN A 283 -21.77 26.96 8.79
CA GLN A 283 -21.46 25.66 8.20
C GLN A 283 -21.35 24.54 9.24
N LEU A 284 -20.77 24.84 10.41
CA LEU A 284 -20.67 23.90 11.52
C LEU A 284 -22.04 23.64 12.15
N GLU A 285 -22.86 24.68 12.36
CA GLU A 285 -24.21 24.58 12.91
C GLU A 285 -25.13 23.77 11.99
N ASN A 286 -25.06 23.99 10.67
CA ASN A 286 -25.79 23.18 9.68
C ASN A 286 -25.37 21.70 9.70
N ALA A 287 -24.17 21.38 10.21
CA ALA A 287 -23.68 20.04 10.43
C ALA A 287 -23.98 19.50 11.85
N GLY A 288 -24.70 20.24 12.68
CA GLY A 288 -25.01 19.87 14.07
C GLY A 288 -23.83 20.05 15.04
N ILE A 289 -22.80 20.79 14.64
CA ILE A 289 -21.66 21.15 15.49
C ILE A 289 -21.90 22.55 16.04
N HIS A 290 -21.96 22.69 17.36
CA HIS A 290 -22.21 23.97 18.04
C HIS A 290 -20.99 24.41 18.85
N PRO A 291 -20.11 25.26 18.28
CA PRO A 291 -18.97 25.84 18.99
C PRO A 291 -19.42 26.59 20.25
N GLN A 292 -18.82 26.26 21.40
CA GLN A 292 -19.06 26.95 22.66
C GLN A 292 -17.97 27.98 22.91
N VAL A 293 -18.34 29.26 22.96
CA VAL A 293 -17.39 30.37 23.16
C VAL A 293 -17.60 31.00 24.54
N SER A 294 -16.59 30.89 25.40
CA SER A 294 -16.60 31.42 26.76
C SER A 294 -15.45 32.40 26.99
N THR A 295 -15.71 33.55 27.61
CA THR A 295 -14.65 34.48 28.04
C THR A 295 -14.09 34.02 29.38
N GLN A 296 -12.78 34.00 29.50
CA GLN A 296 -12.06 33.62 30.71
C GLN A 296 -11.33 34.84 31.28
N LYS A 297 -11.33 34.97 32.62
CA LYS A 297 -10.59 36.04 33.29
C LYS A 297 -9.08 35.79 33.30
N THR A 298 -8.71 34.52 33.31
CA THR A 298 -7.34 34.04 33.37
C THR A 298 -7.24 32.76 32.53
N ILE A 299 -6.29 32.75 31.61
CA ILE A 299 -5.84 31.61 30.83
C ILE A 299 -4.32 31.59 30.94
N THR A 300 -3.76 30.45 31.29
CA THR A 300 -2.32 30.20 31.25
C THR A 300 -2.01 29.36 30.02
N LEU A 301 -1.07 29.81 29.20
CA LEU A 301 -0.59 29.08 28.03
C LEU A 301 0.89 28.76 28.22
N GLU A 302 1.23 27.48 28.15
CA GLU A 302 2.62 26.99 28.24
C GLU A 302 3.48 27.49 27.07
N ALA A 303 4.81 27.40 27.21
CA ALA A 303 5.72 27.72 26.11
C ALA A 303 5.45 26.85 24.87
N ALA A 304 5.56 27.44 23.69
CA ALA A 304 5.51 26.74 22.43
C ALA A 304 6.74 25.84 22.25
N GLU A 305 6.57 24.72 21.55
CA GLU A 305 7.69 23.88 21.15
C GLU A 305 8.62 24.66 20.20
N SER A 306 9.92 24.76 20.50
CA SER A 306 10.87 25.35 19.54
C SER A 306 11.41 24.27 18.63
N LYS A 307 11.49 24.58 17.33
CA LYS A 307 12.24 23.76 16.39
C LYS A 307 13.73 24.04 16.55
N ASN A 308 14.53 22.98 16.65
CA ASN A 308 15.98 23.09 16.66
C ASN A 308 16.48 23.58 15.30
N LEU A 309 17.13 24.74 15.28
CA LEU A 309 17.74 25.28 14.07
C LEU A 309 19.16 24.71 13.92
N SER A 310 19.39 23.89 12.88
CA SER A 310 20.70 23.26 12.67
C SER A 310 21.73 24.15 11.98
N TYR A 311 21.28 25.13 11.19
CA TYR A 311 22.15 25.92 10.31
C TYR A 311 22.18 27.41 10.65
N ALA A 312 21.13 27.94 11.29
CA ALA A 312 21.09 29.32 11.73
C ALA A 312 21.81 29.46 13.08
N ARG A 313 22.57 30.54 13.24
CA ARG A 313 23.22 30.91 14.50
C ARG A 313 22.88 32.38 14.78
N SER A 314 22.77 32.77 16.04
CA SER A 314 22.63 34.19 16.36
C SER A 314 23.85 34.94 15.85
N VAL A 315 23.62 36.14 15.33
CA VAL A 315 24.69 37.08 15.03
C VAL A 315 24.99 37.79 16.34
N GLU A 316 26.13 37.48 16.95
CA GLU A 316 26.69 38.28 18.06
C GLU A 316 27.17 39.64 17.54
#